data_AF-F8UHN1-F1
#
_entry.id   AF-F8UHN1-F1
#
_cell.length_a   1.000
_cell.length_b   1.000
_cell.length_c   1.000
_cell.angle_alpha   90.00
_cell.angle_beta   90.00
_cell.angle_gamma   90.00
#
_symmetry.space_group_name_H-M   'P 1'
#
loop_
_entity.id
_entity.type
_entity.pdbx_description
1 polymer ?
#
loop_
_entity_poly.entity_id
_entity_poly.type
_entity_poly.pdbx_seq_one_letter_code
_entity_poly.pdbx_strand_id
1 'polypeptide(L)' 'MAGMIHDLRIELPAWLIAAAADCPPLADDLARMRFVVELARRNVDSGSGGPFAAAVFESTGG' A
#
# COMPACT_ATOMS: atom_id res chain seq x y z
N MET A 1 -34.28 15.41 -9.70
CA MET A 1 -32.94 15.96 -10.02
C MET A 1 -31.93 14.97 -9.46
N ALA A 2 -31.20 14.25 -10.31
CA ALA A 2 -30.17 13.33 -9.85
C ALA A 2 -28.99 14.15 -9.30
N GLY A 3 -28.62 13.94 -8.04
CA GLY A 3 -27.48 14.61 -7.42
C GLY A 3 -26.17 14.20 -8.08
N MET A 4 -25.29 15.17 -8.32
CA MET A 4 -23.96 14.93 -8.88
C MET A 4 -23.10 14.18 -7.85
N ILE A 5 -22.55 13.03 -8.24
CA ILE A 5 -21.55 12.32 -7.43
C ILE A 5 -20.27 13.16 -7.44
N HIS A 6 -19.80 13.56 -6.26
CA HIS A 6 -18.60 14.40 -6.09
C HIS A 6 -17.48 13.68 -5.32
N ASP A 7 -17.76 12.53 -4.71
CA ASP A 7 -16.80 11.77 -3.92
C ASP A 7 -16.66 10.32 -4.39
N LEU A 8 -15.44 9.81 -4.28
CA LEU A 8 -15.09 8.39 -4.41
C LEU A 8 -14.38 7.95 -3.13
N ARG A 9 -14.96 6.99 -2.42
CA ARG A 9 -14.37 6.39 -1.21
C ARG A 9 -13.87 4.98 -1.52
N ILE A 10 -12.60 4.73 -1.23
CA ILE A 10 -11.98 3.40 -1.26
C ILE A 10 -11.50 3.11 0.16
N GLU A 11 -12.03 2.06 0.76
CA GLU A 11 -11.65 1.68 2.12
C GLU A 11 -10.35 0.88 2.11
N LEU A 12 -9.46 1.21 3.05
CA LEU A 12 -8.22 0.49 3.24
C LEU A 12 -8.36 -0.49 4.41
N PRO A 13 -7.80 -1.70 4.31
CA PRO A 13 -7.78 -2.61 5.42
C PRO A 13 -6.89 -2.06 6.54
N ALA A 14 -7.29 -2.29 7.79
CA ALA A 14 -6.58 -1.76 8.97
C ALA A 14 -5.09 -2.15 9.00
N TRP A 15 -4.76 -3.34 8.49
CA TRP A 15 -3.37 -3.80 8.42
C TRP A 15 -2.50 -2.94 7.50
N LEU A 16 -3.06 -2.38 6.41
CA LEU A 16 -2.31 -1.57 5.46
C LEU A 16 -2.03 -0.19 6.05
N ILE A 17 -2.97 0.34 6.82
CA ILE A 17 -2.79 1.58 7.60
C ILE A 17 -1.63 1.40 8.60
N ALA A 18 -1.62 0.28 9.35
CA ALA A 18 -0.54 -0.02 10.27
C ALA A 18 0.81 -0.22 9.55
N ALA A 19 0.82 -0.95 8.43
CA ALA A 19 2.04 -1.20 7.66
C ALA A 19 2.65 0.09 7.07
N ALA A 20 1.81 1.06 6.69
CA ALA A 20 2.28 2.37 6.23
C ALA A 20 2.86 3.22 7.37
N ALA A 21 2.26 3.17 8.56
CA ALA A 21 2.74 3.89 9.74
C ALA A 21 4.08 3.35 10.26
N ASP A 22 4.28 2.03 10.19
CA ASP A 22 5.46 1.33 10.69
C ASP A 22 6.46 0.96 9.58
N CYS A 23 6.44 1.68 8.45
CA CYS A 23 7.35 1.41 7.34
C CYS A 23 8.81 1.70 7.75
N PRO A 24 9.72 0.70 7.73
CA PRO A 24 11.11 0.93 8.08
C PRO A 24 11.82 1.73 6.97
N PRO A 25 12.95 2.39 7.26
CA PRO A 25 13.79 2.97 6.22
C PRO A 25 14.29 1.87 5.27
N LEU A 26 14.11 2.08 3.96
CA LEU A 26 14.47 1.12 2.91
C LEU A 26 15.63 1.68 2.09
N ALA A 27 16.83 1.15 2.35
CA ALA A 27 18.11 1.70 1.89
C ALA A 27 18.32 1.64 0.37
N ASP A 28 17.74 0.65 -0.31
CA ASP A 28 17.94 0.43 -1.74
C ASP A 28 16.67 -0.11 -2.42
N ASP A 29 16.71 -0.19 -3.75
CA ASP A 29 15.59 -0.65 -4.56
C ASP A 29 15.22 -2.11 -4.28
N LEU A 30 16.18 -2.94 -3.84
CA LEU A 30 15.91 -4.32 -3.48
C LEU A 30 15.09 -4.40 -2.18
N ALA A 31 15.43 -3.60 -1.17
CA ALA A 31 14.68 -3.48 0.07
C ALA A 31 13.26 -2.95 -0.19
N ARG A 32 13.14 -1.92 -1.04
CA ARG A 32 11.85 -1.37 -1.51
C ARG A 32 11.00 -2.41 -2.21
N MET A 33 11.58 -3.17 -3.14
CA MET A 33 10.87 -4.21 -3.87
C MET A 33 10.44 -5.37 -2.95
N ARG A 34 11.30 -5.81 -2.03
CA ARG A 34 10.96 -6.83 -1.02
C ARG A 34 9.79 -6.38 -0.16
N PHE A 35 9.78 -5.14 0.29
CA PHE A 35 8.67 -4.57 1.05
C PHE A 35 7.36 -4.60 0.27
N VAL A 36 7.36 -4.14 -0.99
CA VAL A 36 6.14 -4.13 -1.83
C VAL A 36 5.63 -5.55 -2.10
N VAL A 37 6.51 -6.51 -2.39
CA VAL A 37 6.12 -7.92 -2.59
C VAL A 37 5.50 -8.51 -1.31
N GLU A 38 6.03 -8.17 -0.15
CA GLU A 38 5.45 -8.61 1.13
C GLU A 38 4.05 -8.03 1.38
N LEU A 39 3.81 -6.77 0.99
CA LEU A 39 2.46 -6.19 1.03
C LEU A 39 1.51 -6.92 0.07
N ALA A 40 1.96 -7.27 -1.14
CA ALA A 40 1.15 -8.02 -2.11
C ALA A 40 0.78 -9.42 -1.58
N ARG A 41 1.73 -10.10 -0.94
CA ARG A 41 1.50 -11.39 -0.25
C ARG A 41 0.47 -11.22 0.86
N ARG A 42 0.66 -10.23 1.74
CA ARG A 42 -0.26 -9.95 2.85
C ARG A 42 -1.67 -9.63 2.37
N ASN A 43 -1.82 -8.91 1.26
CA ASN A 43 -3.12 -8.59 0.68
C ASN A 43 -3.94 -9.83 0.32
N VAL A 44 -3.27 -10.89 -0.17
CA VAL A 44 -3.87 -12.20 -0.43
C VAL A 44 -4.15 -12.94 0.87
N ASP A 45 -3.17 -13.03 1.75
CA ASP A 45 -3.27 -13.81 2.99
C ASP A 45 -4.36 -13.29 3.94
N SER A 46 -4.58 -11.96 3.97
CA SER A 46 -5.67 -11.35 4.74
C SER A 46 -7.02 -11.36 4.01
N GLY A 47 -7.09 -11.88 2.78
CA GLY A 47 -8.31 -11.87 1.97
C GLY A 47 -8.81 -10.45 1.62
N SER A 48 -7.92 -9.46 1.62
CA SER A 48 -8.27 -8.06 1.38
C SER A 48 -8.13 -7.63 -0.08
N GLY A 49 -7.55 -8.47 -0.94
CA GLY A 49 -7.47 -8.20 -2.37
C GLY A 49 -6.62 -9.21 -3.14
N GLY A 50 -6.29 -8.84 -4.38
CA GLY A 50 -5.46 -9.65 -5.27
C GLY A 50 -3.95 -9.57 -4.97
N PRO A 51 -3.13 -10.35 -5.70
CA PRO A 51 -1.69 -10.50 -5.48
C PRO A 51 -0.87 -9.31 -6.00
N PHE A 52 -1.27 -8.09 -5.65
CA PHE A 52 -0.66 -6.85 -6.13
C PHE A 52 -0.55 -5.84 -5.00
N ALA A 53 0.55 -5.09 -5.01
CA ALA A 53 0.76 -3.92 -4.17
C ALA A 53 1.72 -2.97 -4.88
N ALA A 54 1.74 -1.72 -4.42
CA ALA A 54 2.68 -0.69 -4.83
C ALA A 54 2.98 0.23 -3.64
N ALA A 55 4.16 0.84 -3.65
CA ALA A 55 4.53 1.89 -2.70
C ALA A 55 5.27 2.99 -3.44
N VAL A 56 5.07 4.23 -2.99
CA VAL A 56 5.78 5.40 -3.49
C VAL A 56 6.93 5.69 -2.54
N PHE A 57 8.13 5.87 -3.10
CA PHE A 57 9.34 6.21 -2.37
C PHE A 57 9.90 7.52 -2.91
N GLU A 58 10.56 8.28 -2.04
CA GLU A 58 11.32 9.45 -2.44
C GLU A 58 12.45 9.03 -3.39
N SER A 59 12.55 9.71 -4.53
CA SER A 59 13.58 9.45 -5.54
C SER A 59 14.96 9.87 -5.04
N THR A 60 15.02 10.90 -4.17
CA THR A 60 16.25 11.58 -3.75
C THR A 60 16.31 11.81 -2.22
N GLY A 61 15.92 10.82 -1.42
CA GLY A 61 16.03 10.89 0.04
C GLY A 61 16.14 9.47 0.62
N GLY A 62 17.21 9.22 1.38
CA GLY A 62 17.35 8.04 2.21
C GLY A 62 16.47 8.10 3.46
#